data_AF-A0A534RQL1-F1
#
_entry.id   AF-A0A534RQL1-F1
#
_cell.length_a   1.000
_cell.length_b   1.000
_cell.length_c   1.000
_cell.angle_alpha   90.00
_cell.angle_beta   90.00
_cell.angle_gamma   90.00
#
_symmetry.space_group_name_H-M   'P 1'
#
loop_
_entity.id
_entity.type
_entity.pdbx_description
1 polymer ?
#
loop_
_entity_poly.entity_id
_entity_poly.type
_entity_poly.pdbx_seq_one_letter_code
_entity_poly.pdbx_strand_id
1 'polypeptide(L)'
;MAVPEKTGTRGASVVGERLRTLLERRASGGEGAALETFAQLLLQRAQDYVGTLVEEEVAALVASAFRFYAAPGDELRARAIAPSYVTEGWDASVSVIETVMADRPFIVDTLGAALEAEGAAPRALLHPILAAGRDLTGRLISLAPPNGGGRRESFVHVAVPRTADAAALARLEQLVRDRLGDVRLVTDDFRAMLARAQEAAAELDGLARGGAGAGAEASAAADFLHWLVDGGFVFLGYREYQVLTLGGTRVLLVRSGSGLGLLRRESRSAFSRPRPLAELPEPVRARLLGDRLLTITKTIAESPVHRRTHMDDVGIRQLDATGQVIGERRFIGLFTSKAYAEEAAEIPLLKRVLGQILAAEQVVPGSHDYKTIVAIFNVLPKDHLFAATPAEIRADIEAVMASGRTGDVAVSLHPRPSGFSALVVLPRDRLSGEARQRILETLATRAGGPCLADHVVLHEDQGLLSFTFAGDGPRLTGTELADVRAAVRDLVRGWQERLEDELGARHGEAEAARLAARYRAAFPEGYRASTPPARAAVDVALLEAALGEGSMRVALGDDGVPAGTSALRLYGR
;
A
#
# COMPACT_ATOMS: atom_id res chain seq x y z
N MET A 1 -14.32 -20.95 44.74
CA MET A 1 -14.56 -21.81 43.56
C MET A 1 -13.21 -22.07 42.91
N ALA A 2 -12.70 -23.29 43.07
CA ALA A 2 -11.41 -23.69 42.53
C ALA A 2 -11.47 -23.79 41.00
N VAL A 3 -10.54 -23.12 40.32
CA VAL A 3 -10.31 -23.27 38.88
C VAL A 3 -9.47 -24.54 38.69
N PRO A 4 -9.86 -25.48 37.82
CA PRO A 4 -9.10 -26.71 37.65
C PRO A 4 -7.78 -26.41 36.94
N GLU A 5 -6.69 -26.93 37.50
CA GLU A 5 -5.40 -27.05 36.83
C GLU A 5 -5.60 -27.79 35.50
N LYS A 6 -5.35 -27.08 34.39
CA LYS A 6 -5.10 -27.74 33.10
C LYS A 6 -3.77 -28.45 33.21
N THR A 7 -3.85 -29.76 33.46
CA THR A 7 -2.79 -30.72 33.25
C THR A 7 -2.14 -30.49 31.88
N GLY A 8 -0.84 -30.20 31.91
CA GLY A 8 -0.03 -30.06 30.71
C GLY A 8 -0.03 -31.35 29.91
N THR A 9 -0.65 -31.31 28.73
CA THR A 9 -0.48 -32.30 27.69
C THR A 9 0.98 -32.26 27.24
N ARG A 10 1.77 -33.27 27.61
CA ARG A 10 3.01 -33.61 26.90
C ARG A 10 2.65 -33.77 25.42
N GLY A 11 3.11 -32.86 24.58
CA GLY A 11 2.79 -32.86 23.15
C GLY A 11 3.19 -34.19 22.51
N ALA A 12 2.27 -34.81 21.78
CA ALA A 12 2.59 -35.95 20.94
C ALA A 12 3.67 -35.55 19.93
N SER A 13 4.68 -36.41 19.74
CA SER A 13 5.72 -36.20 18.74
C SER A 13 5.08 -36.07 17.35
N VAL A 14 5.26 -34.92 16.69
CA VAL A 14 4.83 -34.69 15.30
C VAL A 14 5.54 -35.66 14.34
N VAL A 15 6.72 -36.16 14.74
CA VAL A 15 7.47 -37.21 14.05
C VAL A 15 7.10 -38.55 14.68
N GLY A 16 6.27 -39.35 13.99
CA GLY A 16 5.96 -40.73 14.38
C GLY A 16 7.18 -41.67 14.26
N GLU A 17 7.09 -42.85 14.87
CA GLU A 17 8.19 -43.85 14.90
C GLU A 17 8.69 -44.25 13.51
N ARG A 18 7.75 -44.40 12.56
CA ARG A 18 8.06 -44.78 11.18
C ARG A 18 8.80 -43.67 10.43
N LEU A 19 8.38 -42.42 10.59
CA LEU A 19 9.08 -41.26 10.01
C LEU A 19 10.50 -41.11 10.60
N ARG A 20 10.68 -41.33 11.90
CA ARG A 20 12.01 -41.32 12.53
C ARG A 20 12.93 -42.36 11.90
N THR A 21 12.46 -43.60 11.77
CA THR A 21 13.20 -44.68 11.10
C THR A 21 13.58 -44.31 9.65
N LEU A 22 12.69 -43.65 8.92
CA LEU A 22 12.95 -43.22 7.53
C LEU A 22 13.98 -42.08 7.44
N LEU A 23 14.02 -41.19 8.43
CA LEU A 23 15.01 -40.10 8.54
C LEU A 23 16.39 -40.64 8.95
N GLU A 24 16.45 -41.57 9.90
CA GLU A 24 17.70 -42.24 10.30
C GLU A 24 18.39 -42.93 9.12
N ARG A 25 17.61 -43.60 8.25
CA ARG A 25 18.12 -44.21 7.01
C ARG A 25 18.68 -43.21 6.00
N ARG A 26 18.25 -41.94 6.07
CA ARG A 26 18.68 -40.85 5.17
C ARG A 26 19.78 -39.98 5.78
N ALA A 27 20.05 -40.11 7.08
CA ALA A 27 21.13 -39.42 7.75
C ALA A 27 22.49 -39.96 7.29
N SER A 28 23.45 -39.06 7.08
CA SER A 28 24.83 -39.39 6.73
C SER A 28 25.76 -39.10 7.91
N GLY A 29 26.39 -40.15 8.47
CA GLY A 29 27.32 -40.00 9.59
C GLY A 29 26.64 -39.57 10.90
N GLY A 30 27.25 -38.65 11.65
CA GLY A 30 26.81 -38.24 12.99
C GLY A 30 25.68 -37.20 13.05
N GLU A 31 24.96 -36.96 11.95
CA GLU A 31 23.98 -35.85 11.84
C GLU A 31 22.55 -36.22 12.28
N GLY A 32 22.28 -37.48 12.64
CA GLY A 32 20.94 -37.98 12.92
C GLY A 32 20.16 -37.16 13.97
N ALA A 33 20.80 -36.78 15.07
CA ALA A 33 20.17 -35.97 16.12
C ALA A 33 19.79 -34.55 15.63
N ALA A 34 20.63 -33.94 14.80
CA ALA A 34 20.35 -32.63 14.21
C ALA A 34 19.23 -32.74 13.16
N LEU A 35 19.24 -33.77 12.33
CA LEU A 35 18.17 -34.05 11.37
C LEU A 35 16.82 -34.27 12.07
N GLU A 36 16.79 -35.04 13.16
CA GLU A 36 15.55 -35.26 13.93
C GLU A 36 15.04 -33.94 14.55
N THR A 37 15.93 -33.14 15.13
CA THR A 37 15.58 -31.82 15.69
C THR A 37 15.01 -30.89 14.60
N PHE A 38 15.66 -30.85 13.44
CA PHE A 38 15.19 -30.08 12.30
C PHE A 38 13.82 -30.55 11.82
N ALA A 39 13.62 -31.87 11.70
CA ALA A 39 12.36 -32.48 11.29
C ALA A 39 11.21 -32.08 12.23
N GLN A 40 11.43 -32.20 13.54
CA GLN A 40 10.43 -31.82 14.54
C GLN A 40 10.03 -30.35 14.41
N LEU A 41 11.00 -29.44 14.28
CA LEU A 41 10.76 -28.00 14.20
C LEU A 41 10.10 -27.59 12.88
N LEU A 42 10.51 -28.20 11.76
CA LEU A 42 9.93 -27.93 10.45
C LEU A 42 8.48 -28.42 10.37
N LEU A 43 8.22 -29.66 10.80
CA LEU A 43 6.92 -30.32 10.66
C LEU A 43 5.88 -29.82 11.67
N GLN A 44 6.31 -29.29 12.82
CA GLN A 44 5.40 -28.64 13.76
C GLN A 44 4.57 -27.50 13.11
N ARG A 45 5.09 -26.91 12.03
CA ARG A 45 4.44 -25.82 11.29
C ARG A 45 3.82 -26.26 9.96
N ALA A 46 3.75 -27.55 9.67
CA ALA A 46 3.47 -28.07 8.33
C ALA A 46 2.10 -28.76 8.15
N GLN A 47 1.19 -28.61 9.11
CA GLN A 47 0.01 -29.48 9.31
C GLN A 47 -0.78 -29.79 8.02
N ASP A 48 -1.12 -28.79 7.20
CA ASP A 48 -1.92 -29.03 5.99
C ASP A 48 -1.09 -29.38 4.74
N TYR A 49 0.15 -28.89 4.66
CA TYR A 49 1.01 -29.10 3.49
C TYR A 49 1.52 -30.53 3.43
N VAL A 50 2.02 -31.03 4.57
CA VAL A 50 2.64 -32.36 4.68
C VAL A 50 1.59 -33.46 4.81
N GLY A 51 0.38 -33.15 5.27
CA GLY A 51 -0.72 -34.12 5.36
C GLY A 51 -1.18 -34.69 4.02
N THR A 52 -0.79 -34.07 2.90
CA THR A 52 -1.09 -34.55 1.54
C THR A 52 -0.02 -35.50 0.96
N LEU A 53 1.12 -35.64 1.65
CA LEU A 53 2.27 -36.43 1.21
C LEU A 53 2.33 -37.76 1.96
N VAL A 54 2.88 -38.80 1.32
CA VAL A 54 3.17 -40.06 2.03
C VAL A 54 4.44 -39.93 2.87
N GLU A 55 4.56 -40.70 3.96
CA GLU A 55 5.67 -40.57 4.92
C GLU A 55 7.08 -40.65 4.26
N GLU A 56 7.24 -41.47 3.22
CA GLU A 56 8.49 -41.55 2.46
C GLU A 56 8.85 -40.24 1.73
N GLU A 57 7.87 -39.51 1.21
CA GLU A 57 8.04 -38.19 0.58
C GLU A 57 8.34 -37.13 1.65
N VAL A 58 7.65 -37.19 2.79
CA VAL A 58 7.94 -36.32 3.94
C VAL A 58 9.38 -36.49 4.40
N ALA A 59 9.86 -37.73 4.53
CA ALA A 59 11.24 -38.02 4.91
C ALA A 59 12.24 -37.49 3.87
N ALA A 60 11.93 -37.59 2.58
CA ALA A 60 12.77 -37.06 1.50
C ALA A 60 12.82 -35.53 1.50
N LEU A 61 11.68 -34.85 1.65
CA LEU A 61 11.57 -33.41 1.77
C LEU A 61 12.42 -32.90 2.94
N VAL A 62 12.21 -33.47 4.13
CA VAL A 62 12.93 -33.06 5.35
C VAL A 62 14.44 -33.28 5.19
N ALA A 63 14.87 -34.43 4.65
CA ALA A 63 16.28 -34.70 4.42
C ALA A 63 16.90 -33.75 3.40
N SER A 64 16.19 -33.42 2.31
CA SER A 64 16.63 -32.43 1.32
C SER A 64 16.78 -31.03 1.94
N ALA A 65 15.74 -30.56 2.63
CA ALA A 65 15.74 -29.28 3.31
C ALA A 65 16.86 -29.18 4.35
N PHE A 66 17.07 -30.24 5.13
CA PHE A 66 18.16 -30.31 6.11
C PHE A 66 19.54 -30.25 5.46
N ARG A 67 19.78 -30.98 4.35
CA ARG A 67 21.06 -30.91 3.63
C ARG A 67 21.37 -29.49 3.17
N PHE A 68 20.38 -28.79 2.62
CA PHE A 68 20.55 -27.39 2.23
C PHE A 68 20.80 -26.49 3.45
N TYR A 69 20.03 -26.66 4.53
CA TYR A 69 20.21 -25.91 5.77
C TYR A 69 21.61 -26.11 6.40
N ALA A 70 22.05 -27.36 6.52
CA ALA A 70 23.28 -27.77 7.19
C ALA A 70 24.55 -27.51 6.37
N ALA A 71 24.43 -27.39 5.05
CA ALA A 71 25.57 -27.11 4.17
C ALA A 71 26.36 -25.86 4.62
N PRO A 72 27.70 -25.88 4.49
CA PRO A 72 28.52 -24.69 4.71
C PRO A 72 28.24 -23.64 3.63
N GLY A 73 28.46 -22.37 3.94
CA GLY A 73 28.35 -21.28 2.97
C GLY A 73 28.05 -19.94 3.62
N ASP A 74 27.66 -18.99 2.78
CA ASP A 74 27.30 -17.63 3.20
C ASP A 74 26.16 -17.61 4.22
N GLU A 75 26.09 -16.53 4.99
CA GLU A 75 25.01 -16.33 5.95
C GLU A 75 23.64 -16.25 5.27
N LEU A 76 23.53 -15.64 4.08
CA LEU A 76 22.31 -15.58 3.29
C LEU A 76 22.40 -16.55 2.11
N ARG A 77 21.57 -17.60 2.14
CA ARG A 77 21.47 -18.59 1.07
C ARG A 77 20.03 -18.71 0.60
N ALA A 78 19.86 -18.94 -0.69
CA ALA A 78 18.60 -19.22 -1.33
C ALA A 78 18.81 -20.33 -2.38
N ARG A 79 17.81 -21.18 -2.57
CA ARG A 79 17.71 -22.10 -3.71
C ARG A 79 16.28 -22.16 -4.23
N ALA A 80 16.09 -22.31 -5.53
CA ALA A 80 14.80 -22.63 -6.13
C ALA A 80 14.92 -23.91 -6.98
N ILE A 81 14.10 -24.91 -6.67
CA ILE A 81 14.17 -26.23 -7.29
C ILE A 81 12.79 -26.73 -7.69
N ALA A 82 12.74 -27.62 -8.68
CA ALA A 82 11.60 -28.50 -8.91
C ALA A 82 12.01 -29.91 -8.46
N PRO A 83 11.64 -30.33 -7.23
CA PRO A 83 12.07 -31.62 -6.71
C PRO A 83 11.62 -32.77 -7.62
N SER A 84 12.57 -33.65 -7.96
CA SER A 84 12.31 -34.90 -8.66
C SER A 84 12.82 -36.07 -7.83
N TYR A 85 12.28 -37.27 -8.06
CA TYR A 85 12.74 -38.45 -7.34
C TYR A 85 14.24 -38.68 -7.49
N VAL A 86 14.79 -38.40 -8.68
CA VAL A 86 16.23 -38.57 -8.98
C VAL A 86 17.09 -37.56 -8.24
N THR A 87 16.66 -36.31 -8.13
CA THR A 87 17.47 -35.22 -7.57
C THR A 87 17.30 -35.06 -6.07
N GLU A 88 16.09 -35.27 -5.55
CA GLU A 88 15.72 -34.94 -4.17
C GLU A 88 15.09 -36.11 -3.41
N GLY A 89 14.83 -37.24 -4.07
CA GLY A 89 14.22 -38.43 -3.46
C GLY A 89 12.69 -38.39 -3.36
N TRP A 90 12.03 -37.39 -3.97
CA TRP A 90 10.57 -37.27 -4.09
C TRP A 90 10.15 -36.46 -5.32
N ASP A 91 8.98 -36.74 -5.90
CA ASP A 91 8.45 -36.01 -7.07
C ASP A 91 7.35 -35.04 -6.64
N ALA A 92 7.73 -33.79 -6.38
CA ALA A 92 6.84 -32.81 -5.80
C ALA A 92 5.87 -32.22 -6.84
N SER A 93 4.57 -32.15 -6.56
CA SER A 93 3.61 -31.41 -7.42
C SER A 93 3.78 -29.88 -7.40
N VAL A 94 4.87 -29.40 -6.81
CA VAL A 94 5.22 -28.00 -6.56
C VAL A 94 6.69 -27.75 -6.89
N SER A 95 7.02 -26.48 -7.13
CA SER A 95 8.41 -26.02 -7.03
C SER A 95 8.66 -25.54 -5.61
N VAL A 96 9.89 -25.66 -5.15
CA VAL A 96 10.30 -25.36 -3.78
C VAL A 96 11.33 -24.25 -3.80
N ILE A 97 11.12 -23.23 -2.97
CA ILE A 97 12.06 -22.16 -2.71
C ILE A 97 12.47 -22.26 -1.25
N GLU A 98 13.77 -22.33 -1.01
CA GLU A 98 14.30 -22.43 0.35
C GLU A 98 15.33 -21.37 0.63
N THR A 99 15.31 -20.83 1.85
CA THR A 99 16.24 -19.78 2.27
C THR A 99 16.79 -20.05 3.67
N VAL A 100 18.01 -19.60 3.91
CA VAL A 100 18.67 -19.59 5.22
C VAL A 100 19.27 -18.21 5.43
N MET A 101 18.98 -17.59 6.57
CA MET A 101 19.69 -16.41 7.05
C MET A 101 19.62 -16.27 8.56
N ALA A 102 20.42 -15.37 9.16
CA ALA A 102 20.20 -15.02 10.57
C ALA A 102 18.80 -14.44 10.77
N ASP A 103 18.13 -14.91 11.81
CA ASP A 103 16.74 -14.55 12.12
C ASP A 103 16.59 -13.06 12.38
N ARG A 104 15.60 -12.45 11.71
CA ARG A 104 15.35 -11.01 11.74
C ARG A 104 13.92 -10.70 11.29
N PRO A 105 13.38 -9.52 11.61
CA PRO A 105 12.07 -9.09 11.14
C PRO A 105 11.96 -9.08 9.61
N PHE A 106 10.72 -9.19 9.14
CA PHE A 106 10.29 -9.02 7.75
C PHE A 106 10.64 -10.12 6.74
N ILE A 107 11.24 -11.25 7.15
CA ILE A 107 11.61 -12.33 6.22
C ILE A 107 10.37 -12.90 5.49
N VAL A 108 9.39 -13.39 6.24
CA VAL A 108 8.28 -14.20 5.70
C VAL A 108 7.37 -13.40 4.78
N ASP A 109 6.96 -12.25 5.26
CA ASP A 109 6.13 -11.24 4.61
C ASP A 109 6.81 -10.66 3.36
N THR A 110 8.12 -10.37 3.42
CA THR A 110 8.87 -9.96 2.21
C THR A 110 8.87 -11.05 1.14
N LEU A 111 9.12 -12.31 1.53
CA LEU A 111 9.12 -13.44 0.59
C LEU A 111 7.74 -13.67 -0.01
N GLY A 112 6.68 -13.66 0.82
CA GLY A 112 5.31 -13.81 0.37
C GLY A 112 4.93 -12.77 -0.68
N ALA A 113 5.14 -11.49 -0.37
CA ALA A 113 4.82 -10.39 -1.26
C ALA A 113 5.64 -10.41 -2.57
N ALA A 114 6.93 -10.78 -2.50
CA ALA A 114 7.78 -10.86 -3.69
C ALA A 114 7.37 -12.00 -4.62
N LEU A 115 7.02 -13.16 -4.08
CA LEU A 115 6.62 -14.32 -4.87
C LEU A 115 5.24 -14.15 -5.50
N GLU A 116 4.29 -13.55 -4.76
CA GLU A 116 2.97 -13.23 -5.28
C GLU A 116 3.05 -12.26 -6.47
N ALA A 117 3.93 -11.26 -6.41
CA ALA A 117 4.14 -10.29 -7.49
C ALA A 117 4.67 -10.93 -8.79
N GLU A 118 5.38 -12.05 -8.71
CA GLU A 118 5.87 -12.82 -9.88
C GLU A 118 4.87 -13.89 -10.35
N GLY A 119 3.66 -13.93 -9.80
CA GLY A 119 2.67 -14.97 -10.09
C GLY A 119 3.01 -16.35 -9.50
N ALA A 120 3.98 -16.40 -8.58
CA ALA A 120 4.41 -17.62 -7.89
C ALA A 120 3.86 -17.67 -6.45
N ALA A 121 2.57 -17.34 -6.28
CA ALA A 121 1.93 -17.24 -4.97
C ALA A 121 2.18 -18.49 -4.09
N PRO A 122 2.62 -18.33 -2.83
CA PRO A 122 2.88 -19.44 -1.92
C PRO A 122 1.64 -20.32 -1.73
N ARG A 123 1.78 -21.63 -2.00
CA ARG A 123 0.79 -22.66 -1.64
C ARG A 123 0.96 -23.13 -0.20
N ALA A 124 2.21 -23.16 0.27
CA ALA A 124 2.56 -23.43 1.65
C ALA A 124 3.85 -22.72 2.01
N LEU A 125 3.99 -22.31 3.26
CA LEU A 125 5.18 -21.65 3.78
C LEU A 125 5.49 -22.18 5.18
N LEU A 126 6.66 -22.80 5.33
CA LEU A 126 7.20 -23.28 6.60
C LEU A 126 8.36 -22.38 6.99
N HIS A 127 8.39 -21.88 8.22
CA HIS A 127 9.45 -20.95 8.66
C HIS A 127 10.01 -21.25 10.07
N PRO A 128 10.59 -22.43 10.33
CA PRO A 128 11.17 -22.69 11.64
C PRO A 128 12.32 -21.71 11.94
N ILE A 129 12.36 -21.23 13.17
CA ILE A 129 13.54 -20.56 13.73
C ILE A 129 14.35 -21.64 14.42
N LEU A 130 15.65 -21.65 14.15
CA LEU A 130 16.59 -22.69 14.58
C LEU A 130 17.73 -22.03 15.34
N ALA A 131 18.15 -22.60 16.47
CA ALA A 131 19.35 -22.15 17.16
C ALA A 131 20.53 -23.01 16.69
N ALA A 132 21.48 -22.38 15.99
CA ALA A 132 22.56 -23.08 15.30
C ALA A 132 23.93 -22.70 15.88
N GLY A 133 24.76 -23.71 16.12
CA GLY A 133 26.21 -23.55 16.31
C GLY A 133 26.92 -23.93 15.03
N ARG A 134 27.66 -22.99 14.41
CA ARG A 134 28.49 -23.23 13.22
C ARG A 134 29.96 -22.96 13.53
N ASP A 135 30.86 -23.70 12.89
CA ASP A 135 32.29 -23.40 12.94
C ASP A 135 32.67 -22.22 12.02
N LEU A 136 33.96 -21.86 12.00
CA LEU A 136 34.49 -20.79 11.16
C LEU A 136 34.38 -21.07 9.66
N THR A 137 34.16 -22.32 9.25
CA THR A 137 33.92 -22.72 7.85
C THR A 137 32.44 -22.70 7.48
N GLY A 138 31.55 -22.36 8.43
CA GLY A 138 30.11 -22.35 8.26
C GLY A 138 29.44 -23.72 8.40
N ARG A 139 30.21 -24.77 8.75
CA ARG A 139 29.68 -26.11 8.95
C ARG A 139 28.86 -26.17 10.24
N LEU A 140 27.70 -26.82 10.18
CA LEU A 140 26.84 -27.04 11.34
C LEU A 140 27.50 -28.00 12.34
N ILE A 141 27.65 -27.54 13.59
CA ILE A 141 28.17 -28.33 14.73
C ILE A 141 27.01 -28.77 15.63
N SER A 142 26.05 -27.89 15.86
CA SER A 142 24.91 -28.14 16.75
C SER A 142 23.65 -27.46 16.25
N LEU A 143 22.51 -28.09 16.51
CA LEU A 143 21.19 -27.59 16.19
C LEU A 143 20.26 -27.82 17.38
N ALA A 144 19.52 -26.78 17.76
CA ALA A 144 18.58 -26.82 18.87
C ALA A 144 17.32 -26.00 18.54
N PRO A 145 16.23 -26.15 19.33
CA PRO A 145 15.09 -25.25 19.29
C PRO A 145 15.50 -23.78 19.51
N PRO A 146 14.65 -22.79 19.15
CA PRO A 146 15.00 -21.36 19.21
C PRO A 146 15.59 -20.86 20.53
N ASN A 147 15.25 -21.52 21.65
CA ASN A 147 15.68 -21.16 23.00
C ASN A 147 16.94 -21.92 23.47
N GLY A 148 17.52 -22.78 22.63
CA GLY A 148 18.58 -23.74 22.99
C GLY A 148 20.02 -23.21 22.97
N GLY A 149 20.21 -21.89 22.90
CA GLY A 149 21.53 -21.26 22.79
C GLY A 149 22.14 -21.36 21.37
N GLY A 150 23.03 -20.41 21.03
CA GLY A 150 23.57 -20.26 19.67
C GLY A 150 22.92 -19.13 18.87
N ARG A 151 23.34 -18.93 17.62
CA ARG A 151 22.79 -17.89 16.76
C ARG A 151 21.46 -18.37 16.18
N ARG A 152 20.43 -17.52 16.25
CA ARG A 152 19.14 -17.83 15.63
C ARG A 152 19.25 -17.67 14.12
N GLU A 153 18.88 -18.73 13.40
CA GLU A 153 18.76 -18.77 11.96
C GLU A 153 17.29 -18.98 11.60
N SER A 154 16.82 -18.24 10.60
CA SER A 154 15.51 -18.44 9.99
C SER A 154 15.70 -19.31 8.76
N PHE A 155 15.03 -20.46 8.75
CA PHE A 155 14.90 -21.29 7.56
C PHE A 155 13.49 -21.10 7.02
N VAL A 156 13.36 -20.81 5.73
CA VAL A 156 12.05 -20.73 5.08
C VAL A 156 12.00 -21.75 3.96
N HIS A 157 10.93 -22.54 3.92
CA HIS A 157 10.56 -23.42 2.82
C HIS A 157 9.22 -22.95 2.26
N VAL A 158 9.20 -22.59 0.98
CA VAL A 158 8.01 -22.12 0.28
C VAL A 158 7.70 -23.07 -0.87
N ALA A 159 6.50 -23.65 -0.85
CA ALA A 159 5.96 -24.40 -1.98
C ALA A 159 5.19 -23.45 -2.89
N VAL A 160 5.53 -23.40 -4.17
CA VAL A 160 4.89 -22.56 -5.20
C VAL A 160 4.37 -23.44 -6.35
N PRO A 161 3.52 -22.92 -7.25
CA PRO A 161 3.10 -23.66 -8.44
C PRO A 161 4.30 -24.27 -9.18
N ARG A 162 4.19 -25.55 -9.55
CA ARG A 162 5.30 -26.27 -10.22
C ARG A 162 5.62 -25.61 -11.54
N THR A 163 6.91 -25.34 -11.75
CA THR A 163 7.47 -24.97 -13.04
C THR A 163 8.62 -25.90 -13.41
N ALA A 164 8.67 -26.31 -14.67
CA ALA A 164 9.80 -27.05 -15.24
C ALA A 164 10.82 -26.11 -15.92
N ASP A 165 10.53 -24.81 -15.98
CA ASP A 165 11.44 -23.81 -16.55
C ASP A 165 12.56 -23.48 -15.56
N ALA A 166 13.76 -24.01 -15.85
CA ALA A 166 14.96 -23.74 -15.07
C ALA A 166 15.33 -22.25 -15.01
N ALA A 167 15.04 -21.48 -16.08
CA ALA A 167 15.30 -20.05 -16.09
C ALA A 167 14.31 -19.31 -15.17
N ALA A 168 13.06 -19.74 -15.10
CA ALA A 168 12.10 -19.21 -14.13
C ALA A 168 12.54 -19.46 -12.69
N LEU A 169 13.00 -20.69 -12.38
CA LEU A 169 13.53 -21.00 -11.05
C LEU A 169 14.75 -20.13 -10.70
N ALA A 170 15.70 -19.98 -11.63
CA ALA A 170 16.87 -19.12 -11.41
C ALA A 170 16.48 -17.64 -11.15
N ARG A 171 15.46 -17.13 -11.86
CA ARG A 171 14.93 -15.77 -11.61
C ARG A 171 14.31 -15.66 -10.21
N LEU A 172 13.52 -16.63 -9.78
CA LEU A 172 12.91 -16.65 -8.44
C LEU A 172 13.97 -16.74 -7.33
N GLU A 173 15.00 -17.57 -7.53
CA GLU A 173 16.11 -17.67 -6.58
C GLU A 173 16.84 -16.32 -6.43
N GLN A 174 17.19 -15.68 -7.56
CA GLN A 174 17.88 -14.40 -7.54
C GLN A 174 17.01 -13.29 -6.93
N LEU A 175 15.72 -13.24 -7.28
CA LEU A 175 14.76 -12.31 -6.68
C LEU A 175 14.75 -12.45 -5.16
N VAL A 176 14.57 -13.68 -4.65
CA VAL A 176 14.51 -13.95 -3.22
C VAL A 176 15.80 -13.56 -2.52
N ARG A 177 16.96 -13.86 -3.12
CA ARG A 177 18.27 -13.45 -2.62
C ARG A 177 18.38 -11.92 -2.54
N ASP A 178 17.95 -11.21 -3.56
CA ASP A 178 17.98 -9.74 -3.59
C ASP A 178 17.07 -9.13 -2.53
N ARG A 179 15.84 -9.66 -2.37
CA ARG A 179 14.88 -9.19 -1.36
C ARG A 179 15.37 -9.44 0.07
N LEU A 180 15.90 -10.62 0.37
CA LEU A 180 16.50 -10.89 1.68
C LEU A 180 17.79 -10.08 1.90
N GLY A 181 18.50 -9.73 0.82
CA GLY A 181 19.57 -8.75 0.85
C GLY A 181 19.08 -7.37 1.30
N ASP A 182 17.97 -6.89 0.74
CA ASP A 182 17.34 -5.62 1.14
C ASP A 182 16.82 -5.68 2.60
N VAL A 183 16.21 -6.79 3.04
CA VAL A 183 15.83 -7.03 4.44
C VAL A 183 17.04 -6.90 5.36
N ARG A 184 18.17 -7.50 4.98
CA ARG A 184 19.42 -7.40 5.74
C ARG A 184 19.90 -5.95 5.86
N LEU A 185 19.94 -5.20 4.75
CA LEU A 185 20.36 -3.78 4.79
C LEU A 185 19.49 -2.95 5.72
N VAL A 186 18.16 -3.13 5.65
CA VAL A 186 17.19 -2.41 6.50
C VAL A 186 17.39 -2.74 7.97
N THR A 187 17.43 -4.03 8.30
CA THR A 187 17.48 -4.51 9.68
C THR A 187 18.82 -4.27 10.36
N ASP A 188 19.94 -4.38 9.63
CA ASP A 188 21.28 -4.08 10.15
C ASP A 188 21.41 -2.58 10.51
N ASP A 189 20.82 -1.68 9.71
CA ASP A 189 20.86 -0.23 9.93
C ASP A 189 19.72 0.34 10.78
N PHE A 190 18.74 -0.48 11.17
CA PHE A 190 17.51 0.02 11.78
C PHE A 190 17.78 0.90 12.99
N ARG A 191 18.71 0.50 13.87
CA ARG A 191 19.12 1.29 15.04
C ARG A 191 19.79 2.61 14.65
N ALA A 192 20.63 2.60 13.62
CA ALA A 192 21.27 3.81 13.12
C ALA A 192 20.26 4.78 12.51
N MET A 193 19.26 4.28 11.78
CA MET A 193 18.16 5.11 11.26
C MET A 193 17.31 5.72 12.38
N LEU A 194 17.00 4.96 13.44
CA LEU A 194 16.33 5.48 14.64
C LEU A 194 17.14 6.61 15.28
N ALA A 195 18.45 6.42 15.45
CA ALA A 195 19.32 7.45 16.01
C ALA A 195 19.29 8.74 15.18
N ARG A 196 19.31 8.64 13.83
CA ARG A 196 19.18 9.81 12.95
C ARG A 196 17.85 10.53 13.07
N ALA A 197 16.75 9.80 13.27
CA ALA A 197 15.44 10.41 13.50
C ALA A 197 15.40 11.14 14.85
N GLN A 198 15.98 10.54 15.90
CA GLN A 198 16.13 11.16 17.22
C GLN A 198 17.02 12.42 17.19
N GLU A 199 18.14 12.38 16.48
CA GLU A 199 19.01 13.54 16.25
C GLU A 199 18.25 14.68 15.57
N ALA A 200 17.46 14.37 14.53
CA ALA A 200 16.63 15.36 13.85
C ALA A 200 15.54 15.94 14.75
N ALA A 201 14.90 15.12 15.58
CA ALA A 201 13.93 15.59 16.57
C ALA A 201 14.58 16.54 17.58
N ALA A 202 15.75 16.18 18.12
CA ALA A 202 16.47 17.00 19.10
C ALA A 202 16.92 18.35 18.53
N GLU A 203 17.34 18.40 17.27
CA GLU A 203 17.67 19.66 16.58
C GLU A 203 16.44 20.55 16.41
N LEU A 204 15.29 19.98 16.02
CA LEU A 204 14.02 20.70 15.91
C LEU A 204 13.52 21.19 17.28
N ASP A 205 13.66 20.40 18.34
CA ASP A 205 13.38 20.81 19.72
C ASP A 205 14.26 21.99 20.15
N GLY A 206 15.53 21.99 19.74
CA GLY A 206 16.45 23.12 19.94
C GLY A 206 15.99 24.38 19.22
N LEU A 207 15.59 24.25 17.95
CA LEU A 207 15.06 25.35 17.14
C LEU A 207 13.75 25.91 17.74
N ALA A 208 12.88 25.04 18.24
CA ALA A 208 11.63 25.42 18.90
C ALA A 208 11.86 26.31 20.13
N ARG A 209 12.86 25.98 20.95
CA ARG A 209 13.25 26.78 22.13
C ARG A 209 13.95 28.09 21.77
N GLY A 210 14.61 28.17 20.62
CA GLY A 210 15.41 29.32 20.20
C GLY A 210 14.62 30.58 19.79
N GLY A 211 13.28 30.50 19.71
CA GLY A 211 12.42 31.68 19.46
C GLY A 211 12.50 32.26 18.04
N ALA A 212 13.21 31.61 17.11
CA ALA A 212 13.14 31.94 15.69
C ALA A 212 11.70 31.69 15.18
N GLY A 213 11.26 32.43 14.16
CA GLY A 213 9.86 32.44 13.67
C GLY A 213 9.23 31.07 13.32
N ALA A 214 10.03 30.00 13.23
CA ALA A 214 9.58 28.63 12.99
C ALA A 214 9.30 27.81 14.27
N GLY A 215 9.32 28.39 15.47
CA GLY A 215 9.35 27.61 16.71
C GLY A 215 8.17 26.63 16.92
N ALA A 216 6.94 27.06 16.61
CA ALA A 216 5.76 26.21 16.75
C ALA A 216 5.69 25.10 15.68
N GLU A 217 6.26 25.34 14.49
CA GLU A 217 6.38 24.32 13.45
C GLU A 217 7.48 23.31 13.79
N ALA A 218 8.62 23.79 14.29
CA ALA A 218 9.73 22.95 14.72
C ALA A 218 9.29 21.99 15.84
N SER A 219 8.53 22.49 16.84
CA SER A 219 7.96 21.65 17.90
C SER A 219 7.07 20.54 17.34
N ALA A 220 6.14 20.86 16.44
CA ALA A 220 5.24 19.86 15.87
C ALA A 220 5.98 18.83 15.00
N ALA A 221 7.01 19.26 14.27
CA ALA A 221 7.87 18.35 13.52
C ALA A 221 8.68 17.44 14.45
N ALA A 222 9.21 17.97 15.56
CA ALA A 222 9.92 17.18 16.56
C ALA A 222 9.01 16.12 17.21
N ASP A 223 7.83 16.53 17.69
CA ASP A 223 6.84 15.63 18.29
C ASP A 223 6.44 14.51 17.32
N PHE A 224 6.29 14.84 16.03
CA PHE A 224 6.01 13.84 15.01
C PHE A 224 7.16 12.87 14.81
N LEU A 225 8.42 13.32 14.78
CA LEU A 225 9.57 12.42 14.68
C LEU A 225 9.70 11.52 15.91
N HIS A 226 9.44 12.03 17.11
CA HIS A 226 9.37 11.20 18.33
C HIS A 226 8.29 10.13 18.21
N TRP A 227 7.12 10.49 17.68
CA TRP A 227 6.03 9.54 17.40
C TRP A 227 6.40 8.48 16.35
N LEU A 228 7.14 8.85 15.29
CA LEU A 228 7.66 7.87 14.32
C LEU A 228 8.61 6.87 14.99
N VAL A 229 9.50 7.36 15.84
CA VAL A 229 10.46 6.54 16.61
C VAL A 229 9.73 5.64 17.62
N ASP A 230 8.62 6.08 18.20
CA ASP A 230 7.76 5.29 19.10
C ASP A 230 6.81 4.33 18.35
N GLY A 231 7.30 3.72 17.27
CA GLY A 231 6.58 2.68 16.55
C GLY A 231 5.46 3.17 15.63
N GLY A 232 5.37 4.46 15.34
CA GLY A 232 4.54 4.98 14.25
C GLY A 232 5.06 4.61 12.85
N PHE A 233 6.34 4.24 12.75
CA PHE A 233 7.01 4.06 11.46
C PHE A 233 8.00 2.88 11.41
N VAL A 234 7.99 2.15 10.29
CA VAL A 234 9.06 1.21 9.94
C VAL A 234 10.05 1.92 9.05
N PHE A 235 11.22 2.27 9.59
CA PHE A 235 12.31 2.88 8.84
C PHE A 235 12.97 1.87 7.90
N LEU A 236 12.98 2.17 6.60
CA LEU A 236 13.58 1.32 5.56
C LEU A 236 14.84 1.94 4.93
N GLY A 237 14.96 3.26 4.95
CA GLY A 237 16.15 3.91 4.44
C GLY A 237 16.30 5.34 4.94
N TYR A 238 17.54 5.81 4.98
CA TYR A 238 17.87 7.18 5.35
C TYR A 238 19.02 7.70 4.51
N ARG A 239 19.00 9.00 4.21
CA ARG A 239 20.09 9.70 3.53
C ARG A 239 20.01 11.19 3.77
N GLU A 240 21.16 11.87 3.77
CA GLU A 240 21.22 13.34 3.81
C GLU A 240 21.56 13.93 2.44
N TYR A 241 20.98 15.09 2.17
CA TYR A 241 21.34 15.98 1.08
C TYR A 241 21.84 17.31 1.65
N GLN A 242 22.80 17.92 0.98
CA GLN A 242 23.39 19.18 1.35
C GLN A 242 23.29 20.18 0.20
N VAL A 243 23.06 21.44 0.56
CA VAL A 243 23.11 22.56 -0.37
C VAL A 243 24.48 23.20 -0.28
N LEU A 244 25.21 23.23 -1.39
CA LEU A 244 26.54 23.83 -1.50
C LEU A 244 26.53 24.97 -2.53
N THR A 245 27.51 25.87 -2.44
CA THR A 245 27.78 26.86 -3.49
C THR A 245 29.03 26.44 -4.26
N LEU A 246 28.87 26.09 -5.54
CA LEU A 246 29.97 25.73 -6.45
C LEU A 246 30.03 26.78 -7.56
N GLY A 247 31.15 27.51 -7.65
CA GLY A 247 31.34 28.52 -8.70
C GLY A 247 30.27 29.63 -8.71
N GLY A 248 29.74 30.00 -7.55
CA GLY A 248 28.65 30.99 -7.41
C GLY A 248 27.24 30.42 -7.56
N THR A 249 27.08 29.15 -7.96
CA THR A 249 25.79 28.50 -8.14
C THR A 249 25.46 27.61 -6.95
N ARG A 250 24.26 27.77 -6.35
CA ARG A 250 23.77 26.85 -5.32
C ARG A 250 23.32 25.53 -5.95
N VAL A 251 23.83 24.42 -5.42
CA VAL A 251 23.58 23.06 -5.91
C VAL A 251 23.12 22.14 -4.77
N LEU A 252 22.26 21.18 -5.08
CA LEU A 252 21.89 20.07 -4.21
C LEU A 252 22.76 18.84 -4.53
N LEU A 253 23.30 18.19 -3.49
CA LEU A 253 24.13 17.00 -3.62
C LEU A 253 23.87 16.05 -2.43
N VAL A 254 23.97 14.74 -2.64
CA VAL A 254 24.02 13.77 -1.54
C VAL A 254 25.22 14.03 -0.62
N ARG A 255 25.02 13.97 0.71
CA ARG A 255 26.15 13.93 1.65
C ARG A 255 26.75 12.53 1.63
N SER A 256 27.97 12.39 1.14
CA SER A 256 28.66 11.10 1.05
C SER A 256 28.79 10.40 2.39
N GLY A 257 28.50 9.10 2.43
CA GLY A 257 28.55 8.26 3.63
C GLY A 257 27.33 8.37 4.54
N SER A 258 26.31 9.16 4.17
CA SER A 258 25.09 9.32 4.97
C SER A 258 24.04 8.21 4.75
N GLY A 259 24.16 7.46 3.64
CA GLY A 259 23.16 6.48 3.24
C GLY A 259 23.05 5.27 4.17
N LEU A 260 21.84 4.95 4.62
CA LEU A 260 21.49 3.79 5.45
C LEU A 260 20.31 3.01 4.84
N GLY A 261 20.21 1.72 5.19
CA GLY A 261 19.17 0.82 4.72
C GLY A 261 19.11 0.72 3.19
N LEU A 262 17.91 0.82 2.63
CA LEU A 262 17.67 0.85 1.17
C LEU A 262 18.40 2.02 0.47
N LEU A 263 18.71 3.08 1.21
CA LEU A 263 19.41 4.26 0.71
C LEU A 263 20.94 4.20 0.93
N ARG A 264 21.54 3.03 1.23
CA ARG A 264 23.01 2.87 1.21
C ARG A 264 23.63 3.06 -0.17
N ARG A 265 22.93 2.67 -1.24
CA ARG A 265 23.46 2.70 -2.62
C ARG A 265 23.38 4.14 -3.19
N GLU A 266 24.35 4.99 -2.88
CA GLU A 266 24.36 6.42 -3.26
C GLU A 266 24.33 6.67 -4.76
N SER A 267 24.95 5.78 -5.56
CA SER A 267 24.94 5.85 -7.02
C SER A 267 23.55 5.79 -7.65
N ARG A 268 22.54 5.28 -6.91
CA ARG A 268 21.14 5.28 -7.34
C ARG A 268 20.42 6.60 -7.08
N SER A 269 21.08 7.58 -6.43
CA SER A 269 20.50 8.91 -6.23
C SER A 269 20.53 9.75 -7.51
N ALA A 270 19.43 10.44 -7.79
CA ALA A 270 19.38 11.52 -8.78
C ALA A 270 20.32 12.69 -8.41
N PHE A 271 20.71 12.81 -7.14
CA PHE A 271 21.60 13.84 -6.60
C PHE A 271 22.98 13.27 -6.21
N SER A 272 23.39 12.15 -6.84
CA SER A 272 24.77 11.63 -6.71
C SER A 272 25.80 12.54 -7.36
N ARG A 273 25.35 13.42 -8.27
CA ARG A 273 26.12 14.52 -8.85
C ARG A 273 25.47 15.85 -8.47
N PRO A 274 26.23 16.96 -8.41
CA PRO A 274 25.67 18.26 -8.06
C PRO A 274 24.59 18.68 -9.07
N ARG A 275 23.43 19.13 -8.58
CA ARG A 275 22.34 19.66 -9.41
C ARG A 275 22.04 21.10 -9.01
N PRO A 276 22.10 22.08 -9.93
CA PRO A 276 21.72 23.46 -9.64
C PRO A 276 20.29 23.55 -9.09
N LEU A 277 20.07 24.35 -8.04
CA LEU A 277 18.73 24.49 -7.44
C LEU A 277 17.71 25.07 -8.42
N ALA A 278 18.16 25.90 -9.37
CA ALA A 278 17.31 26.50 -10.40
C ALA A 278 16.83 25.50 -11.47
N GLU A 279 17.49 24.36 -11.60
CA GLU A 279 17.13 23.30 -12.55
C GLU A 279 16.31 22.17 -11.90
N LEU A 280 16.00 22.29 -10.62
CA LEU A 280 15.15 21.32 -9.94
C LEU A 280 13.69 21.50 -10.39
N PRO A 281 12.92 20.41 -10.52
CA PRO A 281 11.48 20.49 -10.72
C PRO A 281 10.84 21.35 -9.63
N GLU A 282 9.83 22.14 -10.00
CA GLU A 282 9.24 23.12 -9.09
C GLU A 282 8.76 22.51 -7.76
N PRO A 283 8.10 21.34 -7.74
CA PRO A 283 7.68 20.75 -6.48
C PRO A 283 8.84 20.30 -5.58
N VAL A 284 9.97 19.88 -6.17
CA VAL A 284 11.20 19.53 -5.41
C VAL A 284 11.82 20.79 -4.83
N ARG A 285 11.86 21.88 -5.62
CA ARG A 285 12.34 23.18 -5.17
C ARG A 285 11.45 23.75 -4.06
N ALA A 286 10.13 23.66 -4.18
CA ALA A 286 9.17 24.08 -3.16
C ALA A 286 9.31 23.27 -1.86
N ARG A 287 9.57 21.95 -1.95
CA ARG A 287 9.87 21.14 -0.76
C ARG A 287 11.15 21.60 -0.05
N LEU A 288 12.20 21.89 -0.81
CA LEU A 288 13.49 22.29 -0.23
C LEU A 288 13.49 23.73 0.28
N LEU A 289 12.86 24.66 -0.44
CA LEU A 289 12.95 26.11 -0.21
C LEU A 289 11.66 26.75 0.34
N GLY A 290 10.56 26.01 0.45
CA GLY A 290 9.28 26.54 0.96
C GLY A 290 9.27 26.77 2.46
N ASP A 291 8.10 26.92 3.06
CA ASP A 291 8.01 27.28 4.48
C ASP A 291 7.96 26.06 5.42
N ARG A 292 7.64 24.87 4.89
CA ARG A 292 7.43 23.66 5.70
C ARG A 292 8.73 22.96 6.10
N LEU A 293 9.07 22.89 7.39
CA LEU A 293 10.25 22.18 7.91
C LEU A 293 10.20 20.67 7.65
N LEU A 294 8.99 20.10 7.72
CA LEU A 294 8.74 18.67 7.51
C LEU A 294 7.71 18.46 6.41
N THR A 295 8.03 17.56 5.47
CA THR A 295 7.13 17.17 4.38
C THR A 295 7.06 15.66 4.26
N ILE A 296 5.86 15.15 3.99
CA ILE A 296 5.59 13.71 3.84
C ILE A 296 4.93 13.50 2.49
N THR A 297 5.48 12.61 1.68
CA THR A 297 4.97 12.29 0.34
C THR A 297 5.10 10.80 0.04
N LYS A 298 4.52 10.33 -1.06
CA LYS A 298 4.72 8.96 -1.54
C LYS A 298 5.87 8.88 -2.53
N THR A 299 6.71 7.88 -2.34
CA THR A 299 7.72 7.50 -3.33
C THR A 299 7.09 6.78 -4.52
N ILE A 300 7.69 6.91 -5.70
CA ILE A 300 7.30 6.10 -6.87
C ILE A 300 7.76 4.65 -6.71
N ALA A 301 8.86 4.42 -5.98
CA ALA A 301 9.34 3.07 -5.70
C ALA A 301 8.48 2.39 -4.63
N GLU A 302 8.15 1.13 -4.85
CA GLU A 302 7.53 0.31 -3.81
C GLU A 302 8.59 -0.24 -2.84
N SER A 303 8.15 -0.55 -1.62
CA SER A 303 9.00 -1.20 -0.64
C SER A 303 9.36 -2.62 -1.10
N PRO A 304 10.66 -2.95 -1.17
CA PRO A 304 11.11 -4.32 -1.40
C PRO A 304 11.11 -5.18 -0.12
N VAL A 305 10.72 -4.59 1.02
CA VAL A 305 10.73 -5.22 2.36
C VAL A 305 9.36 -5.08 3.02
N HIS A 306 8.99 -6.06 3.82
CA HIS A 306 7.73 -6.15 4.58
C HIS A 306 6.49 -6.36 3.70
N ARG A 307 6.00 -5.29 3.08
CA ARG A 307 4.82 -5.33 2.19
C ARG A 307 5.07 -4.50 0.95
N ARG A 308 4.57 -4.98 -0.19
CA ARG A 308 4.72 -4.30 -1.47
C ARG A 308 3.70 -3.17 -1.59
N THR A 309 4.16 -1.95 -1.33
CA THR A 309 3.39 -0.71 -1.43
C THR A 309 4.35 0.46 -1.61
N HIS A 310 3.86 1.58 -2.13
CA HIS A 310 4.65 2.80 -2.22
C HIS A 310 5.07 3.29 -0.83
N MET A 311 6.37 3.57 -0.66
CA MET A 311 6.91 4.00 0.62
C MET A 311 6.56 5.46 0.90
N ASP A 312 6.47 5.80 2.18
CA ASP A 312 6.37 7.16 2.67
C ASP A 312 7.77 7.81 2.72
N ASP A 313 7.86 9.03 2.24
CA ASP A 313 9.06 9.86 2.17
C ASP A 313 8.93 11.06 3.11
N VAL A 314 9.63 10.99 4.24
CA VAL A 314 9.69 12.04 5.25
C VAL A 314 10.96 12.86 5.05
N GLY A 315 10.80 14.10 4.61
CA GLY A 315 11.87 15.07 4.45
C GLY A 315 11.87 16.09 5.57
N ILE A 316 13.03 16.31 6.17
CA ILE A 316 13.25 17.32 7.20
C ILE A 316 14.32 18.28 6.71
N ARG A 317 13.98 19.55 6.57
CA ARG A 317 14.94 20.57 6.17
C ARG A 317 15.93 20.85 7.28
N GLN A 318 17.19 21.02 6.89
CA GLN A 318 18.25 21.46 7.78
C GLN A 318 18.45 22.96 7.56
N LEU A 319 18.36 23.72 8.65
CA LEU A 319 18.56 25.17 8.65
C LEU A 319 19.86 25.53 9.35
N ASP A 320 20.52 26.58 8.91
CA ASP A 320 21.60 27.21 9.66
C ASP A 320 21.07 28.16 10.74
N ALA A 321 21.99 28.79 11.50
CA ALA A 321 21.67 29.75 12.56
C ALA A 321 20.94 31.01 12.07
N THR A 322 20.96 31.30 10.76
CA THR A 322 20.24 32.43 10.14
C THR A 322 18.87 32.03 9.62
N GLY A 323 18.52 30.73 9.69
CA GLY A 323 17.29 30.18 9.15
C GLY A 323 17.36 29.82 7.66
N GLN A 324 18.56 29.85 7.04
CA GLN A 324 18.72 29.46 5.64
C GLN A 324 18.86 27.94 5.51
N VAL A 325 18.25 27.38 4.45
CA VAL A 325 18.32 25.94 4.15
C VAL A 325 19.73 25.54 3.70
N ILE A 326 20.33 24.63 4.45
CA ILE A 326 21.65 24.04 4.18
C ILE A 326 21.56 22.57 3.74
N GLY A 327 20.39 21.95 3.80
CA GLY A 327 20.23 20.54 3.43
C GLY A 327 18.85 19.97 3.72
N GLU A 328 18.72 18.65 3.52
CA GLU A 328 17.53 17.86 3.86
C GLU A 328 17.96 16.49 4.38
N ARG A 329 17.38 16.05 5.50
CA ARG A 329 17.40 14.66 5.95
C ARG A 329 16.18 13.95 5.39
N ARG A 330 16.40 12.84 4.71
CA ARG A 330 15.34 12.06 4.07
C ARG A 330 15.25 10.67 4.71
N PHE A 331 14.07 10.32 5.20
CA PHE A 331 13.72 8.99 5.63
C PHE A 331 12.71 8.39 4.65
N ILE A 332 12.88 7.12 4.31
CA ILE A 332 11.87 6.34 3.60
C ILE A 332 11.43 5.16 4.46
N GLY A 333 10.15 4.82 4.40
CA GLY A 333 9.62 3.72 5.17
C GLY A 333 8.13 3.52 5.00
N LEU A 334 7.51 2.90 5.99
CA LEU A 334 6.08 2.57 5.98
C LEU A 334 5.46 2.94 7.32
N PHE A 335 4.32 3.64 7.31
CA PHE A 335 3.51 3.74 8.51
C PHE A 335 3.04 2.36 8.99
N THR A 336 3.04 2.17 10.31
CA THR A 336 2.67 0.91 10.97
C THR A 336 1.14 0.74 11.05
N SER A 337 0.68 -0.46 11.36
CA SER A 337 -0.73 -0.68 11.68
C SER A 337 -1.20 0.16 12.88
N LYS A 338 -0.32 0.38 13.89
CA LYS A 338 -0.55 1.31 15.02
C LYS A 338 -0.85 2.71 14.49
N ALA A 339 -0.02 3.22 13.59
CA ALA A 339 -0.20 4.54 12.98
C ALA A 339 -1.54 4.67 12.23
N TYR A 340 -1.96 3.63 11.51
CA TYR A 340 -3.25 3.67 10.81
C TYR A 340 -4.46 3.55 11.75
N ALA A 341 -4.32 2.83 12.87
CA ALA A 341 -5.38 2.65 13.86
C ALA A 341 -5.60 3.87 14.78
N GLU A 342 -4.56 4.68 15.01
CA GLU A 342 -4.65 5.91 15.79
C GLU A 342 -5.55 6.94 15.10
N GLU A 343 -6.33 7.71 15.85
CA GLU A 343 -7.14 8.79 15.26
C GLU A 343 -6.23 9.88 14.67
N ALA A 344 -6.57 10.37 13.47
CA ALA A 344 -5.77 11.39 12.81
C ALA A 344 -5.65 12.66 13.66
N ALA A 345 -6.70 13.03 14.39
CA ALA A 345 -6.72 14.16 15.30
C ALA A 345 -5.74 14.05 16.48
N GLU A 346 -5.26 12.85 16.83
CA GLU A 346 -4.32 12.65 17.95
C GLU A 346 -2.85 12.57 17.51
N ILE A 347 -2.58 12.32 16.23
CA ILE A 347 -1.21 12.28 15.70
C ILE A 347 -0.60 13.70 15.75
N PRO A 348 0.57 13.93 16.37
CA PRO A 348 1.05 15.27 16.74
C PRO A 348 1.04 16.32 15.60
N LEU A 349 1.53 15.94 14.41
CA LEU A 349 1.55 16.83 13.24
C LEU A 349 0.13 17.17 12.77
N LEU A 350 -0.75 16.17 12.71
CA LEU A 350 -2.12 16.32 12.22
C LEU A 350 -3.02 17.01 13.24
N LYS A 351 -2.80 16.78 14.54
CA LYS A 351 -3.45 17.49 15.64
C LYS A 351 -3.26 19.01 15.54
N ARG A 352 -2.04 19.45 15.23
CA ARG A 352 -1.75 20.86 14.96
C ARG A 352 -2.49 21.36 13.73
N VAL A 353 -2.46 20.61 12.63
CA VAL A 353 -3.16 20.98 11.38
C VAL A 353 -4.66 21.13 11.63
N LEU A 354 -5.28 20.19 12.35
CA LEU A 354 -6.68 20.28 12.76
C LEU A 354 -6.94 21.51 13.62
N GLY A 355 -6.08 21.81 14.59
CA GLY A 355 -6.18 23.04 15.40
C GLY A 355 -6.13 24.32 14.55
N GLN A 356 -5.29 24.37 13.51
CA GLN A 356 -5.25 25.50 12.57
C GLN A 356 -6.55 25.65 11.78
N ILE A 357 -7.13 24.53 11.32
CA ILE A 357 -8.40 24.52 10.59
C ILE A 357 -9.53 25.00 11.50
N LEU A 358 -9.65 24.44 12.70
CA LEU A 358 -10.68 24.82 13.67
C LEU A 358 -10.60 26.31 14.05
N ALA A 359 -9.39 26.83 14.23
CA ALA A 359 -9.17 28.26 14.49
C ALA A 359 -9.56 29.14 13.29
N ALA A 360 -9.26 28.70 12.07
CA ALA A 360 -9.60 29.42 10.84
C ALA A 360 -11.11 29.43 10.56
N GLU A 361 -11.83 28.39 10.98
CA GLU A 361 -13.30 28.31 10.90
C GLU A 361 -14.03 29.04 12.05
N GLN A 362 -13.30 29.47 13.08
CA GLN A 362 -13.86 30.11 14.28
C GLN A 362 -14.98 29.29 14.95
N VAL A 363 -14.91 27.97 14.84
CA VAL A 363 -15.94 27.07 15.42
C VAL A 363 -15.76 26.93 16.93
N VAL A 364 -16.87 26.98 17.65
CA VAL A 364 -16.87 26.82 19.11
C VAL A 364 -16.58 25.36 19.48
N PRO A 365 -15.62 25.06 20.39
CA PRO A 365 -15.35 23.70 20.85
C PRO A 365 -16.61 22.98 21.34
N GLY A 366 -16.85 21.77 20.85
CA GLY A 366 -18.01 20.94 21.21
C GLY A 366 -19.33 21.30 20.50
N SER A 367 -19.35 22.34 19.66
CA SER A 367 -20.49 22.66 18.79
C SER A 367 -20.74 21.54 17.76
N HIS A 368 -21.86 21.65 17.03
CA HIS A 368 -22.16 20.73 15.93
C HIS A 368 -21.06 20.78 14.86
N ASP A 369 -20.73 21.97 14.34
CA ASP A 369 -19.72 22.13 13.29
C ASP A 369 -18.33 21.67 13.75
N TYR A 370 -17.96 21.92 15.01
CA TYR A 370 -16.72 21.39 15.59
C TYR A 370 -16.68 19.86 15.50
N LYS A 371 -17.75 19.18 15.92
CA LYS A 371 -17.82 17.71 15.89
C LYS A 371 -17.79 17.19 14.46
N THR A 372 -18.48 17.85 13.54
CA THR A 372 -18.52 17.49 12.12
C THR A 372 -17.13 17.62 11.48
N ILE A 373 -16.43 18.73 11.70
CA ILE A 373 -15.08 18.95 11.19
C ILE A 373 -14.11 17.88 11.71
N VAL A 374 -14.14 17.59 13.02
CA VAL A 374 -13.28 16.57 13.63
C VAL A 374 -13.61 15.17 13.09
N ALA A 375 -14.89 14.84 12.94
CA ALA A 375 -15.32 13.56 12.38
C ALA A 375 -14.84 13.38 10.94
N ILE A 376 -15.02 14.38 10.07
CA ILE A 376 -14.54 14.36 8.69
C ILE A 376 -13.02 14.24 8.64
N PHE A 377 -12.30 15.02 9.46
CA PHE A 377 -10.84 14.97 9.54
C PHE A 377 -10.33 13.57 9.92
N ASN A 378 -10.99 12.89 10.86
CA ASN A 378 -10.61 11.55 11.30
C ASN A 378 -10.87 10.45 10.25
N VAL A 379 -11.83 10.65 9.35
CA VAL A 379 -12.12 9.68 8.27
C VAL A 379 -11.32 9.94 7.00
N LEU A 380 -10.78 11.15 6.81
CA LEU A 380 -9.89 11.42 5.68
C LEU A 380 -8.63 10.52 5.76
N PRO A 381 -8.18 9.91 4.65
CA PRO A 381 -7.00 9.06 4.65
C PRO A 381 -5.77 9.80 5.18
N LYS A 382 -5.05 9.21 6.12
CA LYS A 382 -3.86 9.84 6.73
C LYS A 382 -2.80 10.22 5.71
N ASP A 383 -2.60 9.39 4.69
CA ASP A 383 -1.69 9.67 3.57
C ASP A 383 -2.04 11.00 2.87
N HIS A 384 -3.35 11.29 2.70
CA HIS A 384 -3.84 12.55 2.14
C HIS A 384 -3.60 13.71 3.11
N LEU A 385 -3.94 13.54 4.38
CA LEU A 385 -3.75 14.57 5.42
C LEU A 385 -2.27 14.96 5.60
N PHE A 386 -1.35 13.98 5.57
CA PHE A 386 0.09 14.23 5.70
C PHE A 386 0.66 15.01 4.52
N ALA A 387 0.19 14.72 3.30
CA ALA A 387 0.65 15.36 2.08
C ALA A 387 0.04 16.75 1.84
N ALA A 388 -1.18 16.98 2.33
CA ALA A 388 -1.93 18.20 2.08
C ALA A 388 -1.48 19.39 2.95
N THR A 389 -1.89 20.60 2.55
CA THR A 389 -1.77 21.80 3.40
C THR A 389 -3.05 22.00 4.24
N PRO A 390 -3.01 22.78 5.34
CA PRO A 390 -4.22 23.07 6.13
C PRO A 390 -5.35 23.68 5.29
N ALA A 391 -5.03 24.52 4.30
CA ALA A 391 -6.01 25.12 3.41
C ALA A 391 -6.64 24.10 2.45
N GLU A 392 -5.85 23.13 1.96
CA GLU A 392 -6.37 22.03 1.13
C GLU A 392 -7.31 21.13 1.93
N ILE A 393 -6.91 20.73 3.15
CA ILE A 393 -7.75 19.89 4.01
C ILE A 393 -9.04 20.61 4.41
N ARG A 394 -8.97 21.92 4.68
CA ARG A 394 -10.16 22.74 4.92
C ARG A 394 -11.12 22.70 3.73
N ALA A 395 -10.62 22.92 2.51
CA ALA A 395 -11.44 22.87 1.30
C ALA A 395 -12.05 21.48 1.08
N ASP A 396 -11.34 20.41 1.42
CA ASP A 396 -11.86 19.04 1.36
C ASP A 396 -12.96 18.79 2.39
N ILE A 397 -12.81 19.28 3.63
CA ILE A 397 -13.85 19.20 4.66
C ILE A 397 -15.10 19.96 4.20
N GLU A 398 -14.94 21.17 3.66
CA GLU A 398 -16.03 21.95 3.07
C GLU A 398 -16.72 21.19 1.92
N ALA A 399 -15.94 20.54 1.05
CA ALA A 399 -16.45 19.73 -0.05
C ALA A 399 -17.26 18.52 0.43
N VAL A 400 -16.79 17.80 1.46
CA VAL A 400 -17.52 16.68 2.08
C VAL A 400 -18.85 17.16 2.65
N MET A 401 -18.83 18.24 3.44
CA MET A 401 -20.04 18.82 4.04
C MET A 401 -21.04 19.33 2.99
N ALA A 402 -20.56 19.98 1.92
CA ALA A 402 -21.42 20.48 0.85
C ALA A 402 -22.05 19.35 0.03
N SER A 403 -21.28 18.32 -0.28
CA SER A 403 -21.76 17.10 -0.95
C SER A 403 -22.84 16.40 -0.11
N GLY A 404 -22.67 16.33 1.22
CA GLY A 404 -23.66 15.69 2.11
C GLY A 404 -25.01 16.40 2.13
N ARG A 405 -25.04 17.73 1.91
CA ARG A 405 -26.28 18.53 1.85
C ARG A 405 -26.97 18.48 0.50
N THR A 406 -26.21 18.39 -0.59
CA THR A 406 -26.73 18.52 -1.97
C THR A 406 -26.95 17.17 -2.65
N GLY A 407 -26.21 16.14 -2.24
CA GLY A 407 -26.10 14.89 -2.98
C GLY A 407 -25.16 15.00 -4.20
N ASP A 408 -24.48 16.13 -4.39
CA ASP A 408 -23.59 16.34 -5.52
C ASP A 408 -22.24 15.65 -5.34
N VAL A 409 -21.59 15.38 -6.46
CA VAL A 409 -20.26 14.80 -6.51
C VAL A 409 -19.21 15.91 -6.47
N ALA A 410 -18.42 15.93 -5.40
CA ALA A 410 -17.31 16.86 -5.24
C ALA A 410 -15.99 16.22 -5.67
N VAL A 411 -15.13 16.99 -6.34
CA VAL A 411 -13.84 16.52 -6.85
C VAL A 411 -12.78 17.59 -6.58
N SER A 412 -11.88 17.31 -5.65
CA SER A 412 -10.71 18.12 -5.34
C SER A 412 -9.47 17.53 -5.99
N LEU A 413 -8.58 18.37 -6.53
CA LEU A 413 -7.29 17.95 -7.06
C LEU A 413 -6.20 18.90 -6.56
N HIS A 414 -5.07 18.33 -6.13
CA HIS A 414 -3.96 19.08 -5.53
C HIS A 414 -2.60 18.62 -6.05
N PRO A 415 -1.66 19.53 -6.32
CA PRO A 415 -0.33 19.17 -6.82
C PRO A 415 0.49 18.49 -5.73
N ARG A 416 1.35 17.55 -6.12
CA ARG A 416 2.26 16.81 -5.24
C ARG A 416 3.64 16.72 -5.88
N PRO A 417 4.72 16.45 -5.12
CA PRO A 417 6.06 16.43 -5.70
C PRO A 417 6.32 15.44 -6.82
N SER A 418 5.60 14.32 -6.82
CA SER A 418 5.66 13.29 -7.85
C SER A 418 4.51 13.35 -8.86
N GLY A 419 3.50 14.20 -8.66
CA GLY A 419 2.31 14.29 -9.50
C GLY A 419 1.14 15.06 -8.85
N PHE A 420 0.01 14.41 -8.60
CA PHE A 420 -1.15 15.05 -7.95
C PHE A 420 -1.94 14.07 -7.08
N SER A 421 -2.74 14.58 -6.15
CA SER A 421 -3.75 13.81 -5.43
C SER A 421 -5.15 14.27 -5.79
N ALA A 422 -6.12 13.36 -5.74
CA ALA A 422 -7.53 13.65 -5.94
C ALA A 422 -8.36 13.12 -4.77
N LEU A 423 -9.35 13.90 -4.34
CA LEU A 423 -10.42 13.46 -3.45
C LEU A 423 -11.74 13.55 -4.21
N VAL A 424 -12.46 12.43 -4.29
CA VAL A 424 -13.80 12.35 -4.87
C VAL A 424 -14.77 12.01 -3.76
N VAL A 425 -15.76 12.87 -3.54
CA VAL A 425 -16.85 12.66 -2.59
C VAL A 425 -18.12 12.44 -3.40
N LEU A 426 -18.82 11.34 -3.13
CA LEU A 426 -20.05 10.99 -3.83
C LEU A 426 -21.06 10.36 -2.87
N PRO A 427 -22.36 10.43 -3.17
CA PRO A 427 -23.39 9.64 -2.50
C PRO A 427 -23.04 8.14 -2.47
N ARG A 428 -23.32 7.47 -1.36
CA ARG A 428 -23.01 6.06 -1.15
C ARG A 428 -23.67 5.14 -2.16
N ASP A 429 -24.88 5.44 -2.60
CA ASP A 429 -25.62 4.68 -3.62
C ASP A 429 -24.95 4.75 -5.01
N ARG A 430 -24.10 5.76 -5.26
CA ARG A 430 -23.31 5.90 -6.49
C ARG A 430 -21.93 5.24 -6.39
N LEU A 431 -21.51 4.81 -5.21
CA LEU A 431 -20.22 4.14 -5.02
C LEU A 431 -20.34 2.65 -5.34
N SER A 432 -19.75 2.23 -6.46
CA SER A 432 -19.57 0.83 -6.82
C SER A 432 -18.11 0.52 -7.14
N GLY A 433 -17.74 -0.77 -7.13
CA GLY A 433 -16.41 -1.21 -7.57
C GLY A 433 -16.09 -0.78 -9.00
N GLU A 434 -17.08 -0.85 -9.90
CA GLU A 434 -16.96 -0.39 -11.29
C GLU A 434 -16.78 1.13 -11.39
N ALA A 435 -17.59 1.91 -10.68
CA ALA A 435 -17.48 3.37 -10.69
C ALA A 435 -16.11 3.82 -10.16
N ARG A 436 -15.66 3.23 -9.05
CA ARG A 436 -14.31 3.46 -8.50
C ARG A 436 -13.23 3.14 -9.54
N GLN A 437 -13.32 1.98 -10.19
CA GLN A 437 -12.32 1.54 -11.15
C GLN A 437 -12.26 2.49 -12.37
N ARG A 438 -13.41 2.90 -12.90
CA ARG A 438 -13.48 3.86 -14.01
C ARG A 438 -12.93 5.23 -13.64
N ILE A 439 -13.19 5.71 -12.42
CA ILE A 439 -12.60 6.95 -11.91
C ILE A 439 -11.07 6.82 -11.81
N LEU A 440 -10.58 5.72 -11.22
CA LEU A 440 -9.16 5.42 -11.10
C LEU A 440 -8.48 5.44 -12.48
N GLU A 441 -9.02 4.73 -13.45
CA GLU A 441 -8.50 4.65 -14.83
C GLU A 441 -8.49 6.02 -15.53
N THR A 442 -9.57 6.79 -15.36
CA THR A 442 -9.68 8.14 -15.92
C THR A 442 -8.62 9.07 -15.35
N LEU A 443 -8.43 9.06 -14.02
CA LEU A 443 -7.43 9.89 -13.36
C LEU A 443 -6.00 9.40 -13.65
N ALA A 444 -5.76 8.09 -13.71
CA ALA A 444 -4.46 7.50 -14.06
C ALA A 444 -4.03 7.90 -15.49
N THR A 445 -4.97 7.87 -16.44
CA THR A 445 -4.72 8.30 -17.83
C THR A 445 -4.32 9.77 -17.88
N ARG A 446 -4.97 10.63 -17.08
CA ARG A 446 -4.65 12.06 -16.97
C ARG A 446 -3.32 12.31 -16.24
N ALA A 447 -2.92 11.41 -15.35
CA ALA A 447 -1.65 11.51 -14.62
C ALA A 447 -0.44 11.24 -15.50
N GLY A 448 -0.53 10.26 -16.41
CA GLY A 448 0.61 9.79 -17.19
C GLY A 448 1.62 8.98 -16.36
N GLY A 449 1.21 8.49 -15.18
CA GLY A 449 2.04 7.68 -14.29
C GLY A 449 1.21 6.82 -13.32
N PRO A 450 1.88 6.00 -12.48
CA PRO A 450 1.21 5.04 -11.63
C PRO A 450 0.40 5.69 -10.50
N CYS A 451 -0.66 5.01 -10.07
CA CYS A 451 -1.34 5.30 -8.81
C CYS A 451 -0.43 4.88 -7.65
N LEU A 452 -0.08 5.82 -6.78
CA LEU A 452 0.78 5.62 -5.62
C LEU A 452 0.01 5.22 -4.35
N ALA A 453 -1.26 5.64 -4.26
CA ALA A 453 -2.13 5.30 -3.14
C ALA A 453 -3.60 5.45 -3.54
N ASP A 454 -4.44 4.51 -3.13
CA ASP A 454 -5.88 4.50 -3.38
C ASP A 454 -6.66 4.06 -2.12
N HIS A 455 -7.48 4.96 -1.59
CA HIS A 455 -8.24 4.73 -0.36
C HIS A 455 -9.74 4.89 -0.61
N VAL A 456 -10.53 4.01 0.00
CA VAL A 456 -12.01 4.09 -0.01
C VAL A 456 -12.47 4.18 1.43
N VAL A 457 -13.23 5.23 1.73
CA VAL A 457 -13.81 5.43 3.05
C VAL A 457 -15.31 5.64 2.91
N LEU A 458 -16.07 4.97 3.77
CA LEU A 458 -17.49 5.22 3.93
C LEU A 458 -17.67 6.10 5.15
N HIS A 459 -18.32 7.25 4.97
CA HIS A 459 -18.64 8.18 6.03
C HIS A 459 -20.12 8.55 5.92
N GLU A 460 -20.91 8.14 6.90
CA GLU A 460 -22.37 8.30 6.88
C GLU A 460 -22.98 7.73 5.57
N ASP A 461 -23.65 8.57 4.79
CA ASP A 461 -24.27 8.24 3.50
C ASP A 461 -23.39 8.63 2.30
N GLN A 462 -22.09 8.87 2.51
CA GLN A 462 -21.12 9.26 1.49
C GLN A 462 -19.99 8.25 1.33
N GLY A 463 -19.52 8.12 0.09
CA GLY A 463 -18.28 7.45 -0.27
C GLY A 463 -17.19 8.48 -0.59
N LEU A 464 -16.03 8.33 0.04
CA LEU A 464 -14.83 9.14 -0.19
C LEU A 464 -13.79 8.26 -0.88
N LEU A 465 -13.36 8.68 -2.07
CA LEU A 465 -12.28 8.06 -2.83
C LEU A 465 -11.09 9.01 -2.85
N SER A 466 -9.97 8.59 -2.26
CA SER A 466 -8.72 9.36 -2.30
C SER A 466 -7.71 8.64 -3.16
N PHE A 467 -7.11 9.36 -4.10
CA PHE A 467 -6.08 8.83 -4.99
C PHE A 467 -4.85 9.73 -4.96
N THR A 468 -3.66 9.15 -5.05
CA THR A 468 -2.41 9.86 -5.30
C THR A 468 -1.75 9.26 -6.52
N PHE A 469 -1.35 10.09 -7.49
CA PHE A 469 -0.72 9.65 -8.72
C PHE A 469 0.66 10.29 -8.91
N ALA A 470 1.56 9.54 -9.53
CA ALA A 470 2.77 10.09 -10.12
C ALA A 470 2.54 10.52 -11.58
N GLY A 471 3.40 11.40 -12.08
CA GLY A 471 3.40 11.89 -13.46
C GLY A 471 3.28 13.41 -13.54
N ASP A 472 3.27 13.95 -14.76
CA ASP A 472 3.17 15.41 -14.96
C ASP A 472 1.78 15.94 -14.59
N GLY A 473 0.76 15.07 -14.70
CA GLY A 473 -0.61 15.39 -14.33
C GLY A 473 -1.27 16.47 -15.21
N PRO A 474 -2.57 16.72 -14.99
CA PRO A 474 -3.25 17.85 -15.62
C PRO A 474 -2.80 19.17 -14.99
N ARG A 475 -2.93 20.28 -15.72
CA ARG A 475 -2.85 21.60 -15.08
C ARG A 475 -4.04 21.75 -14.16
N LEU A 476 -3.75 21.94 -12.87
CA LEU A 476 -4.76 22.05 -11.82
C LEU A 476 -5.40 23.45 -11.75
N THR A 477 -5.52 24.12 -12.90
CA THR A 477 -6.09 25.47 -13.03
C THR A 477 -6.85 25.58 -14.35
N GLY A 478 -7.79 26.52 -14.44
CA GLY A 478 -8.50 26.82 -15.68
C GLY A 478 -9.37 25.67 -16.21
N THR A 479 -9.39 25.52 -17.53
CA THR A 479 -10.26 24.58 -18.25
C THR A 479 -9.89 23.12 -18.01
N GLU A 480 -8.60 22.79 -17.93
CA GLU A 480 -8.16 21.39 -17.71
C GLU A 480 -8.67 20.82 -16.38
N LEU A 481 -8.66 21.62 -15.31
CA LEU A 481 -9.25 21.22 -14.02
C LEU A 481 -10.76 21.02 -14.13
N ALA A 482 -11.46 21.92 -14.81
CA ALA A 482 -12.91 21.83 -15.01
C ALA A 482 -13.27 20.56 -15.81
N ASP A 483 -12.50 20.23 -16.85
CA ASP A 483 -12.69 19.05 -17.69
C ASP A 483 -12.51 17.76 -16.88
N VAL A 484 -11.49 17.68 -16.02
CA VAL A 484 -11.27 16.51 -15.16
C VAL A 484 -12.42 16.34 -14.17
N ARG A 485 -12.87 17.43 -13.54
CA ARG A 485 -14.01 17.40 -12.62
C ARG A 485 -15.29 16.95 -13.34
N ALA A 486 -15.55 17.48 -14.53
CA ALA A 486 -16.71 17.11 -15.33
C ALA A 486 -16.66 15.63 -15.73
N ALA A 487 -15.50 15.13 -16.18
CA ALA A 487 -15.32 13.73 -16.54
C ALA A 487 -15.59 12.80 -15.35
N VAL A 488 -15.03 13.10 -14.17
CA VAL A 488 -15.28 12.28 -12.96
C VAL A 488 -16.75 12.33 -12.56
N ARG A 489 -17.39 13.51 -12.57
CA ARG A 489 -18.83 13.62 -12.27
C ARG A 489 -19.66 12.78 -13.22
N ASP A 490 -19.38 12.83 -14.52
CA ASP A 490 -20.11 12.08 -15.54
C ASP A 490 -20.06 10.56 -15.32
N LEU A 491 -18.91 10.04 -14.89
CA LEU A 491 -18.72 8.61 -14.60
C LEU A 491 -19.61 8.09 -13.47
N VAL A 492 -19.89 8.93 -12.47
CA VAL A 492 -20.68 8.56 -11.29
C VAL A 492 -22.13 9.02 -11.39
N ARG A 493 -22.55 9.57 -12.53
CA ARG A 493 -23.95 9.96 -12.73
C ARG A 493 -24.85 8.75 -12.67
N GLY A 494 -25.92 8.92 -11.89
CA GLY A 494 -26.97 7.92 -11.83
C GLY A 494 -27.58 7.69 -13.21
N TRP A 495 -28.14 6.51 -13.43
CA TRP A 495 -28.92 6.22 -14.64
C TRP A 495 -30.02 7.26 -14.89
N GLN A 496 -30.64 7.76 -13.81
CA GLN A 496 -31.71 8.75 -13.84
C GLN A 496 -31.23 10.11 -14.36
N GLU A 497 -30.09 10.61 -13.86
CA GLU A 497 -29.53 11.90 -14.30
C GLU A 497 -29.13 11.85 -15.78
N ARG A 498 -28.62 10.71 -16.25
CA ARG A 498 -28.30 10.52 -17.68
C ARG A 498 -29.57 10.44 -18.54
N LEU A 499 -30.66 9.91 -18.00
CA LEU A 499 -31.97 9.94 -18.68
C LEU A 499 -32.51 11.37 -18.76
N GLU A 500 -32.35 12.17 -17.71
CA GLU A 500 -32.78 13.58 -17.68
C GLU A 500 -32.08 14.41 -18.75
N ASP A 501 -30.78 14.23 -18.95
CA ASP A 501 -30.04 14.87 -20.03
C ASP A 501 -30.53 14.48 -21.42
N GLU A 502 -30.75 13.17 -21.64
CA GLU A 502 -31.26 12.66 -22.91
C GLU A 502 -32.66 13.21 -23.21
N LEU A 503 -33.51 13.33 -22.19
CA LEU A 503 -34.82 13.98 -22.30
C LEU A 503 -34.65 15.48 -22.59
N GLY A 504 -33.71 16.16 -21.93
CA GLY A 504 -33.38 17.58 -22.13
C GLY A 504 -32.95 17.88 -23.56
N ALA A 505 -32.01 17.09 -24.08
CA ALA A 505 -31.52 17.20 -25.45
C ALA A 505 -32.62 17.00 -26.51
N ARG A 506 -33.64 16.19 -26.20
CA ARG A 506 -34.73 15.86 -27.14
C ARG A 506 -35.94 16.78 -27.06
N HIS A 507 -36.29 17.24 -25.86
CA HIS A 507 -37.58 17.88 -25.59
C HIS A 507 -37.45 19.31 -25.02
N GLY A 508 -36.22 19.75 -24.70
CA GLY A 508 -35.96 21.01 -24.00
C GLY A 508 -36.16 20.89 -22.48
N GLU A 509 -35.59 21.83 -21.72
CA GLU A 509 -35.50 21.74 -20.25
C GLU A 509 -36.84 21.57 -19.54
N ALA A 510 -37.85 22.37 -19.91
CA ALA A 510 -39.15 22.37 -19.22
C ALA A 510 -39.90 21.02 -19.36
N GLU A 511 -39.88 20.46 -20.57
CA GLU A 511 -40.55 19.19 -20.84
C GLU A 511 -39.75 18.00 -20.31
N ALA A 512 -38.42 18.07 -20.37
CA ALA A 512 -37.55 17.08 -19.75
C ALA A 512 -37.78 16.97 -18.24
N ALA A 513 -37.88 18.10 -17.53
CA ALA A 513 -38.17 18.11 -16.10
C ALA A 513 -39.54 17.46 -15.77
N ARG A 514 -40.57 17.73 -16.60
CA ARG A 514 -41.89 17.11 -16.47
C ARG A 514 -41.82 15.58 -16.65
N LEU A 515 -41.18 15.13 -17.73
CA LEU A 515 -41.03 13.71 -18.07
C LEU A 515 -40.19 12.98 -17.01
N ALA A 516 -39.07 13.56 -16.61
CA ALA A 516 -38.21 13.04 -15.55
C ALA A 516 -38.97 12.81 -14.24
N ALA A 517 -39.75 13.79 -13.81
CA ALA A 517 -40.58 13.69 -12.61
C ALA A 517 -41.63 12.58 -12.73
N ARG A 518 -42.30 12.47 -13.89
CA ARG A 518 -43.32 11.45 -14.16
C ARG A 518 -42.75 10.03 -14.14
N TYR A 519 -41.59 9.84 -14.76
CA TYR A 519 -40.99 8.51 -14.95
C TYR A 519 -39.96 8.13 -13.90
N ARG A 520 -39.72 8.98 -12.88
CA ARG A 520 -38.71 8.76 -11.83
C ARG A 520 -38.75 7.38 -11.17
N ALA A 521 -39.95 6.89 -10.87
CA ALA A 521 -40.17 5.59 -10.24
C ALA A 521 -40.74 4.53 -11.21
N ALA A 522 -40.86 4.86 -12.50
CA ALA A 522 -41.52 4.01 -13.48
C ALA A 522 -40.62 2.87 -13.99
N PHE A 523 -39.30 3.00 -13.86
CA PHE A 523 -38.33 2.03 -14.39
C PHE A 523 -37.77 1.10 -13.29
N PRO A 524 -38.07 -0.22 -13.32
CA PRO A 524 -37.52 -1.18 -12.38
C PRO A 524 -35.99 -1.28 -12.46
N GLU A 525 -35.33 -1.77 -11.39
CA GLU A 525 -33.87 -1.96 -11.36
C GLU A 525 -33.34 -2.83 -12.51
N GLY A 526 -34.01 -3.95 -12.81
CA GLY A 526 -33.59 -4.83 -13.90
C GLY A 526 -33.61 -4.15 -15.29
N TYR A 527 -34.52 -3.20 -15.49
CA TYR A 527 -34.56 -2.40 -16.71
C TYR A 527 -33.40 -1.39 -16.74
N ARG A 528 -33.19 -0.66 -15.64
CA ARG A 528 -32.09 0.31 -15.51
C ARG A 528 -30.71 -0.34 -15.67
N ALA A 529 -30.57 -1.59 -15.24
CA ALA A 529 -29.34 -2.37 -15.38
C ALA A 529 -29.05 -2.83 -16.82
N SER A 530 -30.08 -3.03 -17.65
CA SER A 530 -29.95 -3.62 -19.00
C SER A 530 -30.18 -2.63 -20.15
N THR A 531 -30.68 -1.43 -19.86
CA THR A 531 -31.07 -0.46 -20.88
C THR A 531 -30.29 0.86 -20.73
N PRO A 532 -29.55 1.32 -21.75
CA PRO A 532 -28.89 2.62 -21.71
C PRO A 532 -29.88 3.79 -21.59
N PRO A 533 -29.54 4.89 -20.88
CA PRO A 533 -30.41 6.07 -20.75
C PRO A 533 -30.89 6.66 -22.08
N ALA A 534 -30.04 6.69 -23.11
CA ALA A 534 -30.42 7.15 -24.45
C ALA A 534 -31.55 6.31 -25.06
N ARG A 535 -31.57 4.99 -24.80
CA ARG A 535 -32.66 4.11 -25.23
C ARG A 535 -33.90 4.32 -24.38
N ALA A 536 -33.74 4.51 -23.08
CA ALA A 536 -34.84 4.80 -22.17
C ALA A 536 -35.55 6.12 -22.48
N ALA A 537 -34.83 7.14 -22.97
CA ALA A 537 -35.44 8.37 -23.46
C ALA A 537 -36.34 8.13 -24.69
N VAL A 538 -35.97 7.19 -25.58
CA VAL A 538 -36.87 6.74 -26.66
C VAL A 538 -38.08 6.00 -26.09
N ASP A 539 -37.88 5.16 -25.07
CA ASP A 539 -38.98 4.43 -24.42
C ASP A 539 -39.99 5.37 -23.73
N VAL A 540 -39.51 6.43 -23.08
CA VAL A 540 -40.36 7.51 -22.54
C VAL A 540 -41.20 8.15 -23.64
N ALA A 541 -40.60 8.49 -24.78
CA ALA A 541 -41.33 9.08 -25.90
C ALA A 541 -42.41 8.14 -26.46
N LEU A 542 -42.11 6.83 -26.56
CA LEU A 542 -43.08 5.81 -27.01
C LEU A 542 -44.20 5.60 -25.99
N LEU A 543 -43.90 5.65 -24.69
CA LEU A 543 -44.90 5.58 -23.62
C LEU A 543 -45.82 6.80 -23.64
N GLU A 544 -45.29 8.02 -23.76
CA GLU A 544 -46.11 9.23 -23.84
C GLU A 544 -47.01 9.21 -25.08
N ALA A 545 -46.52 8.74 -26.23
CA ALA A 545 -47.33 8.58 -27.44
C ALA A 545 -48.46 7.54 -27.25
N ALA A 546 -48.14 6.37 -26.66
CA ALA A 546 -49.14 5.34 -26.38
C ALA A 546 -50.23 5.84 -25.40
N LEU A 547 -49.83 6.59 -24.38
CA LEU A 547 -50.73 7.19 -23.39
C LEU A 547 -51.60 8.30 -23.98
N GLY A 548 -51.04 9.14 -24.88
CA GLY A 548 -51.75 10.24 -25.52
C GLY A 548 -52.80 9.77 -26.54
N GLU A 549 -52.48 8.73 -27.31
CA GLU A 549 -53.37 8.20 -28.36
C GLU A 549 -54.30 7.09 -27.87
N GLY A 550 -54.03 6.53 -26.68
CA GLY A 550 -54.79 5.41 -26.13
C GLY A 550 -54.62 4.10 -26.93
N SER A 551 -53.52 3.96 -27.68
CA SER A 551 -53.24 2.78 -28.50
C SER A 551 -51.86 2.21 -28.18
N MET A 552 -51.73 0.87 -28.23
CA MET A 552 -50.46 0.19 -27.97
C MET A 552 -49.44 0.52 -29.06
N ARG A 553 -48.22 0.86 -28.65
CA ARG A 553 -47.08 1.03 -29.57
C ARG A 553 -46.17 -0.20 -29.51
N VAL A 554 -45.56 -0.52 -30.64
CA VAL A 554 -44.64 -1.65 -30.79
C VAL A 554 -43.33 -1.15 -31.38
N ALA A 555 -42.21 -1.51 -30.77
CA ALA A 555 -40.88 -1.24 -31.30
C ALA A 555 -40.08 -2.53 -31.47
N LEU A 556 -39.40 -2.64 -32.61
CA LEU A 556 -38.43 -3.69 -32.91
C LEU A 556 -37.05 -3.06 -33.04
N GLY A 557 -36.04 -3.66 -32.43
CA GLY A 557 -34.66 -3.21 -32.56
C GLY A 557 -33.66 -4.18 -31.95
N ASP A 558 -32.40 -4.05 -32.36
CA ASP A 558 -31.33 -4.98 -31.98
C ASP A 558 -30.51 -4.48 -30.77
N ASP A 559 -30.99 -3.43 -30.10
CA ASP A 559 -30.30 -2.79 -28.99
C ASP A 559 -30.29 -3.67 -27.73
N GLY A 560 -29.08 -4.05 -27.29
CA GLY A 560 -28.85 -4.78 -26.04
C GLY A 560 -29.15 -6.28 -26.11
N VAL A 561 -29.25 -6.85 -27.31
CA VAL A 561 -29.50 -8.28 -27.53
C VAL A 561 -28.33 -8.98 -28.25
N PRO A 562 -28.13 -10.30 -28.05
CA PRO A 562 -27.07 -11.05 -28.72
C PRO A 562 -27.12 -10.96 -30.25
N ALA A 563 -25.96 -11.06 -30.90
CA ALA A 563 -25.85 -11.04 -32.35
C ALA A 563 -26.79 -12.09 -33.00
N GLY A 564 -27.62 -11.65 -33.95
CA GLY A 564 -28.62 -12.49 -34.62
C GLY A 564 -29.98 -12.56 -33.92
N THR A 565 -30.24 -11.71 -32.92
CA THR A 565 -31.56 -11.59 -32.27
C THR A 565 -32.06 -10.15 -32.31
N SER A 566 -33.39 -9.97 -32.27
CA SER A 566 -34.06 -8.66 -32.19
C SER A 566 -34.98 -8.63 -30.97
N ALA A 567 -35.03 -7.48 -30.29
CA ALA A 567 -35.95 -7.24 -29.18
C ALA A 567 -37.27 -6.68 -29.69
N LEU A 568 -38.39 -7.29 -29.29
CA LEU A 568 -39.74 -6.74 -29.43
C LEU A 568 -40.14 -6.08 -28.11
N ARG A 569 -40.49 -4.79 -28.14
CA ARG A 569 -40.98 -4.04 -26.98
C ARG A 569 -42.39 -3.54 -27.24
N LEU A 570 -43.26 -3.73 -26.25
CA LEU A 570 -44.68 -3.33 -26.29
C LEU A 570 -44.90 -2.22 -25.25
N TYR A 571 -45.52 -1.13 -25.67
CA TYR A 571 -45.81 0.02 -24.83
C TYR A 571 -47.32 0.20 -24.78
N GLY A 572 -47.90 -0.01 -23.60
CA GLY A 572 -49.33 0.04 -23.36
C GLY A 572 -49.65 0.83 -22.09
N ARG A 573 -50.94 1.10 -21.90
CA ARG A 573 -51.45 1.86 -20.77
C ARG A 573 -51.49 1.05 -19.48
#